data_AF-A0A2M8FXW8-F1
#
_entry.id   AF-A0A2M8FXW8-F1
#
_cell.length_a   1.000
_cell.length_b   1.000
_cell.length_c   1.000
_cell.angle_alpha   90.00
_cell.angle_beta   90.00
_cell.angle_gamma   90.00
#
_symmetry.space_group_name_H-M   'P 1'
#
loop_
_entity.id
_entity.type
_entity.pdbx_description
1 polymer ?
#
loop_
_entity_poly.entity_id
_entity_poly.type
_entity_poly.pdbx_seq_one_letter_code
_entity_poly.pdbx_strand_id
1 'polypeptide(L)'
;MKILKKIIAVFFTPFRFFLSLGIAVFLWLSVFGDQGILQLERLKNIKNELQLKEKKLEAKVKELEEEQIILKDPKNLEMVIRTELGFTKPGEVIFQKEKPSEVQALK
;
A
#
# COMPACT_ATOMS: atom_id res chain seq x y z
N MET A 1 1.21 30.86 -59.58
CA MET A 1 0.63 29.49 -59.56
C MET A 1 1.63 28.34 -59.36
N LYS A 2 2.96 28.57 -59.26
CA LYS A 2 3.95 27.49 -59.01
C LYS A 2 4.07 27.11 -57.53
N ILE A 3 3.85 28.06 -56.61
CA ILE A 3 4.01 27.88 -55.16
C ILE A 3 2.85 27.05 -54.58
N LEU A 4 1.61 27.30 -55.03
CA LEU A 4 0.43 26.53 -54.64
C LEU A 4 0.55 25.05 -55.05
N LYS A 5 1.05 24.78 -56.26
CA LYS A 5 1.33 23.41 -56.73
C LYS A 5 2.45 22.73 -55.93
N LYS A 6 3.43 23.48 -55.43
CA LYS A 6 4.51 22.96 -54.59
C LYS A 6 4.02 22.56 -53.18
N ILE A 7 3.13 23.36 -52.60
CA ILE A 7 2.47 23.05 -51.31
C ILE A 7 1.59 21.81 -51.45
N ILE A 8 0.78 21.72 -52.52
CA ILE A 8 -0.07 20.57 -52.82
C ILE A 8 0.76 19.32 -53.12
N ALA A 9 1.88 19.43 -53.87
CA ALA A 9 2.75 18.30 -54.18
C ALA A 9 3.57 17.80 -52.98
N VAL A 10 3.93 18.68 -52.04
CA VAL A 10 4.51 18.27 -50.75
C VAL A 10 3.48 17.48 -49.94
N PHE A 11 2.22 17.91 -49.95
CA PHE A 11 1.10 17.18 -49.33
C PHE A 11 0.82 15.84 -50.02
N PHE A 12 1.00 15.77 -51.35
CA PHE A 12 0.83 14.59 -52.20
C PHE A 12 2.11 13.75 -52.36
N THR A 13 3.07 13.87 -51.44
CA THR A 13 4.10 12.83 -51.28
C THR A 13 3.57 11.82 -50.25
N PRO A 14 2.79 10.80 -50.65
CA PRO A 14 2.19 9.83 -49.72
C PRO A 14 3.26 9.24 -48.80
N PHE A 15 4.48 9.10 -49.31
CA PHE A 15 5.65 8.66 -48.56
C PHE A 15 5.93 9.47 -47.28
N ARG A 16 5.79 10.80 -47.30
CA ARG A 16 6.00 11.63 -46.10
C ARG A 16 4.87 11.51 -45.09
N PHE A 17 3.64 11.34 -45.57
CA PHE A 17 2.47 11.10 -44.71
C PHE A 17 2.57 9.73 -44.03
N PHE A 18 2.90 8.68 -44.79
CA PHE A 18 3.15 7.34 -44.25
C PHE A 18 4.32 7.33 -43.27
N LEU A 19 5.40 8.08 -43.54
CA LEU A 19 6.53 8.21 -42.63
C LEU A 19 6.13 8.91 -41.32
N SER A 20 5.40 10.03 -41.42
CA SER A 20 4.89 10.74 -40.23
C SER A 20 3.94 9.87 -39.41
N LEU A 21 3.06 9.13 -40.07
CA LEU A 21 2.11 8.22 -39.42
C LEU A 21 2.84 7.06 -38.73
N GLY A 22 3.85 6.49 -39.38
CA GLY A 22 4.70 5.44 -38.79
C GLY A 22 5.43 5.91 -37.55
N ILE A 23 6.00 7.12 -37.57
CA ILE A 23 6.65 7.73 -36.40
C ILE A 23 5.64 7.97 -35.27
N ALA A 24 4.45 8.48 -35.58
CA ALA A 24 3.40 8.70 -34.59
C ALA A 24 2.94 7.40 -33.92
N VAL A 25 2.72 6.34 -34.71
CA VAL A 25 2.37 5.01 -34.20
C VAL A 25 3.50 4.41 -33.37
N PHE A 26 4.76 4.58 -33.80
CA PHE A 26 5.92 4.11 -33.05
C PHE A 26 6.04 4.83 -31.69
N LEU A 27 5.87 6.15 -31.66
CA LEU A 27 5.87 6.92 -30.40
C LEU A 27 4.70 6.51 -29.50
N TRP A 28 3.51 6.31 -30.08
CA TRP A 28 2.35 5.83 -29.33
C TRP A 28 2.60 4.45 -28.71
N LEU A 29 3.13 3.49 -29.48
CA LEU A 29 3.50 2.16 -28.98
C LEU A 29 4.67 2.21 -28.00
N SER A 30 5.59 3.16 -28.12
CA SER A 30 6.70 3.32 -27.18
C SER A 30 6.23 3.85 -25.82
N VAL A 31 5.23 4.74 -25.81
CA VAL A 31 4.66 5.32 -24.59
C VAL A 31 3.61 4.40 -23.95
N PHE A 32 2.70 3.83 -24.75
CA PHE A 32 1.57 3.01 -24.30
C PHE A 32 1.77 1.50 -24.46
N GLY A 33 2.88 1.06 -25.06
CA GLY A 33 3.14 -0.36 -25.25
C GLY A 33 3.49 -1.08 -23.95
N ASP A 34 3.56 -2.39 -24.06
CA ASP A 34 3.70 -3.30 -22.91
C ASP A 34 5.07 -3.20 -22.20
N GLN A 35 6.01 -2.43 -22.75
CA GLN A 35 7.31 -2.12 -22.15
C GLN A 35 7.53 -0.60 -22.01
N GLY A 36 6.45 0.18 -22.10
CA GLY A 36 6.50 1.63 -22.06
C GLY A 36 6.96 2.17 -20.70
N ILE A 37 7.37 3.44 -20.71
CA ILE A 37 7.91 4.16 -19.55
C ILE A 37 6.94 4.11 -18.35
N LEU A 38 5.62 4.14 -18.61
CA LEU A 38 4.58 4.07 -17.59
C LEU A 38 4.58 2.72 -16.83
N GLN A 39 4.86 1.61 -17.52
CA GLN A 39 4.94 0.31 -16.85
C GLN A 39 6.16 0.20 -15.94
N LEU A 40 7.29 0.79 -16.34
CA LEU A 40 8.51 0.79 -15.54
C LEU A 40 8.28 1.53 -14.21
N GLU A 41 7.59 2.67 -14.24
CA GLU A 41 7.26 3.44 -13.05
C GLU A 41 6.28 2.68 -12.15
N ARG A 42 5.24 2.07 -12.73
CA ARG A 42 4.30 1.22 -11.99
C ARG A 42 5.01 0.04 -11.32
N LEU A 43 5.92 -0.62 -12.03
CA LEU A 43 6.66 -1.77 -11.52
C LEU A 43 7.62 -1.37 -10.39
N LYS A 44 8.28 -0.21 -10.51
CA LYS A 44 9.08 0.37 -9.43
C LYS A 44 8.24 0.67 -8.19
N ASN A 45 7.04 1.24 -8.37
CA ASN A 45 6.14 1.52 -7.26
C ASN A 45 5.68 0.24 -6.57
N ILE A 46 5.25 -0.77 -7.34
CA ILE A 46 4.86 -2.09 -6.80
C ILE A 46 6.04 -2.72 -6.04
N LYS A 47 7.25 -2.68 -6.60
CA LYS A 47 8.44 -3.19 -5.92
C LYS A 47 8.68 -2.48 -4.59
N ASN A 48 8.62 -1.15 -4.57
CA ASN A 48 8.82 -0.37 -3.35
C ASN A 48 7.75 -0.67 -2.30
N GLU A 49 6.48 -0.80 -2.70
CA GLU A 49 5.39 -1.18 -1.80
C GLU A 49 5.59 -2.57 -1.20
N LEU A 50 6.01 -3.54 -2.02
CA LEU A 50 6.29 -4.90 -1.54
C LEU A 50 7.45 -4.91 -0.55
N GLN A 51 8.53 -4.19 -0.83
CA GLN A 51 9.68 -4.07 0.09
C GLN A 51 9.29 -3.40 1.42
N LEU A 52 8.41 -2.40 1.39
CA LEU A 52 7.88 -1.79 2.61
C LEU A 52 7.00 -2.76 3.41
N LYS A 53 6.17 -3.55 2.72
CA LYS A 53 5.36 -4.59 3.37
C LYS A 53 6.21 -5.68 4.00
N GLU A 54 7.24 -6.14 3.31
CA GLU A 54 8.21 -7.12 3.80
C GLU A 54 8.87 -6.62 5.09
N LYS A 55 9.43 -5.41 5.09
CA LYS A 55 10.03 -4.81 6.30
C LYS A 55 9.06 -4.67 7.46
N LYS A 56 7.81 -4.28 7.19
CA LYS A 56 6.77 -4.20 8.23
C LYS A 56 6.44 -5.58 8.80
N LEU A 57 6.38 -6.60 7.94
CA LEU A 57 6.07 -7.96 8.35
C LEU A 57 7.22 -8.55 9.19
N GLU A 58 8.47 -8.34 8.78
CA GLU A 58 9.65 -8.74 9.56
C GLU A 58 9.69 -8.08 10.94
N ALA A 59 9.39 -6.78 11.01
CA ALA A 59 9.30 -6.08 12.29
C ALA A 59 8.22 -6.67 13.20
N LYS A 60 7.05 -6.98 12.64
CA LYS A 60 5.94 -7.59 13.38
C LYS A 60 6.25 -9.02 13.83
N VAL A 61 6.97 -9.79 13.02
CA VAL A 61 7.45 -11.12 13.44
C VAL A 61 8.37 -11.01 14.64
N LYS A 62 9.34 -10.08 14.62
CA LYS A 62 10.24 -9.86 15.77
C LYS A 62 9.50 -9.43 17.03
N GLU A 63 8.55 -8.50 16.90
CA GLU A 63 7.70 -8.06 18.02
C GLU A 63 6.93 -9.24 18.63
N LEU A 64 6.32 -10.08 17.79
CA LEU A 64 5.59 -11.27 18.25
C LEU A 64 6.50 -12.33 18.87
N GLU A 65 7.73 -12.50 18.36
CA GLU A 65 8.72 -13.39 18.95
C GLU A 65 9.14 -12.91 20.35
N GLU A 66 9.35 -11.60 20.52
CA GLU A 66 9.65 -10.98 21.81
C GLU A 66 8.48 -11.15 22.79
N GLU A 67 7.24 -10.88 22.37
CA GLU A 67 6.03 -11.12 23.16
C GLU A 67 5.92 -12.60 23.58
N GLN A 68 6.17 -13.53 22.67
CA GLN A 68 6.13 -14.95 22.98
C GLN A 68 7.17 -15.33 24.04
N ILE A 69 8.37 -14.76 23.99
CA ILE A 69 9.41 -14.98 25.01
C ILE A 69 8.95 -14.44 26.37
N ILE A 70 8.35 -13.25 26.41
CA ILE A 70 7.84 -12.66 27.66
C ILE A 70 6.72 -13.51 28.26
N LEU A 71 5.81 -14.01 27.42
CA LEU A 71 4.67 -14.83 27.81
C LEU A 71 5.05 -16.28 28.18
N LYS A 72 6.27 -16.73 27.90
CA LYS A 72 6.77 -18.04 28.38
C LYS A 72 6.96 -18.07 29.90
N ASP A 73 7.19 -16.92 30.54
CA ASP A 73 7.24 -16.85 32.00
C ASP A 73 5.81 -16.97 32.58
N PRO A 74 5.51 -18.00 33.40
CA PRO A 74 4.20 -18.20 34.00
C PRO A 74 3.66 -16.97 34.74
N LYS A 75 4.55 -16.17 35.34
CA LYS A 75 4.16 -14.97 36.10
C LYS A 75 3.68 -13.85 35.19
N ASN A 76 4.34 -13.66 34.05
CA ASN A 76 3.94 -12.68 33.05
C ASN A 76 2.66 -13.11 32.34
N LEU A 77 2.54 -14.41 32.03
CA LEU A 77 1.33 -14.97 31.46
C LEU A 77 0.11 -14.79 32.38
N GLU A 78 0.25 -15.08 33.67
CA GLU A 78 -0.82 -14.87 34.66
C GLU A 78 -1.20 -13.39 34.80
N MET A 79 -0.22 -12.47 34.71
CA MET A 79 -0.48 -11.04 34.71
C MET A 79 -1.33 -10.63 33.51
N VAL A 80 -0.93 -11.01 32.29
CA VAL A 80 -1.67 -10.70 31.05
C VAL A 80 -3.07 -11.30 31.05
N ILE A 81 -3.21 -12.54 31.52
CA ILE A 81 -4.51 -13.21 31.68
C ILE A 81 -5.43 -12.42 32.64
N ARG A 82 -4.90 -11.89 33.74
CA ARG A 82 -5.66 -11.09 34.70
C ARG A 82 -5.99 -9.69 34.19
N THR A 83 -5.04 -9.02 33.54
CA THR A 83 -5.20 -7.61 33.14
C THR A 83 -5.94 -7.44 31.81
N GLU A 84 -5.64 -8.28 30.82
CA GLU A 84 -6.21 -8.13 29.48
C GLU A 84 -7.43 -9.01 29.25
N LEU A 85 -7.40 -10.25 29.74
CA LEU A 85 -8.48 -11.20 29.53
C LEU A 85 -9.49 -11.22 30.69
N GLY A 86 -9.16 -10.60 31.83
CA GLY A 86 -10.03 -10.52 33.00
C GLY A 86 -10.35 -11.88 33.64
N PHE A 87 -9.57 -12.92 33.33
CA PHE A 87 -9.76 -14.24 33.93
C PHE A 87 -9.25 -14.28 35.36
N THR A 88 -10.01 -14.95 36.22
CA THR A 88 -9.66 -15.18 37.63
C THR A 88 -9.73 -16.66 37.96
N LYS A 89 -8.96 -17.10 38.96
CA LYS A 89 -9.02 -18.47 39.43
C LYS A 89 -10.37 -18.74 40.12
N PRO A 90 -10.88 -19.98 40.11
CA PRO A 90 -12.07 -20.35 40.87
C PRO A 90 -11.88 -19.99 42.35
N GLY A 91 -12.73 -19.10 42.89
CA GLY A 91 -12.67 -18.64 44.28
C GLY A 91 -11.99 -17.28 44.52
N GLU A 92 -11.46 -16.61 43.49
CA GLU A 92 -10.99 -15.21 43.60
C GLU A 92 -12.16 -14.21 43.49
N VAL A 93 -12.11 -13.12 44.29
CA VAL A 93 -13.11 -12.02 44.28
C VAL A 93 -12.51 -10.80 43.58
N ILE A 94 -13.15 -10.33 42.51
CA ILE A 94 -12.71 -9.14 41.75
C ILE A 94 -13.22 -7.88 42.45
N PHE A 95 -12.31 -7.04 42.95
CA PHE A 95 -12.64 -5.69 43.39
C PHE A 95 -12.64 -4.73 42.20
N GLN A 96 -13.79 -4.50 41.58
CA GLN A 96 -13.97 -3.35 40.68
C GLN A 96 -14.26 -2.10 41.51
N LYS A 97 -13.36 -1.11 41.42
CA LYS A 97 -13.60 0.20 42.02
C LYS A 97 -14.72 0.87 41.23
N GLU A 98 -15.91 0.97 41.82
CA GLU A 98 -17.03 1.69 41.22
C GLU A 98 -16.55 3.10 40.84
N LYS A 99 -16.56 3.41 39.54
CA LYS A 99 -16.43 4.79 39.10
C LYS A 99 -17.65 5.53 39.66
N PRO A 100 -17.48 6.72 40.28
CA PRO A 100 -18.60 7.46 40.82
C PRO A 100 -19.57 7.73 39.68
N SER A 101 -20.69 7.03 39.69
CA SER A 101 -21.74 7.12 38.70
C SER A 101 -22.38 8.51 38.79
N GLU A 102 -22.60 9.14 37.64
CA GLU A 102 -23.14 10.48 37.42
C GLU A 102 -24.62 10.62 37.85
N VAL A 103 -25.03 10.02 38.98
CA VAL A 103 -26.41 10.03 39.50
C VAL A 103 -26.76 11.36 40.20
N GLN A 104 -26.16 12.49 39.78
CA GLN A 104 -26.48 13.82 40.31
C GLN A 104 -27.09 14.77 39.27
N ALA A 105 -27.41 14.30 38.06
CA ALA A 105 -28.03 15.14 37.02
C ALA A 105 -29.57 15.22 37.08
N LEU A 106 -30.21 14.69 38.13
CA LEU A 106 -31.65 14.83 38.36
C LEU A 106 -31.94 15.12 39.84
N LYS A 107 -31.65 16.35 40.26
CA LYS A 107 -32.26 16.97 41.45
C LYS A 107 -32.64 18.40 41.13
#